data_AF-A0A328KMN0-F1
#
_entry.id   AF-A0A328KMN0-F1
#
_cell.length_a   1.000
_cell.length_b   1.000
_cell.length_c   1.000
_cell.angle_alpha   90.00
_cell.angle_beta   90.00
_cell.angle_gamma   90.00
#
_symmetry.space_group_name_H-M   'P 1'
#
loop_
_entity.id
_entity.type
_entity.pdbx_description
1 polymer ?
#
loop_
_entity_poly.entity_id
_entity_poly.type
_entity_poly.pdbx_seq_one_letter_code
_entity_poly.pdbx_strand_id
1 'polypeptide(L)'
;MGFGYKKYNSYRKRSYTYSKTKRREYAEQMEELENNFDELKGWELSSMKDSAYKQTANYTIRLSNHSADNSYHDIYNGDILLLNIKASKLDFINVINNKLSDVTNIVDKLDLSNYRFINVLNGRIDCYLKDYKTKKEVFKLN
;
A
#
# COMPACT_ATOMS: atom_id res chain seq x y z
N MET A 1 -26.15 -27.73 5.83
CA MET A 1 -24.99 -27.02 5.26
C MET A 1 -24.06 -26.62 6.40
N GLY A 2 -23.07 -27.44 6.74
CA GLY A 2 -22.11 -27.13 7.80
C GLY A 2 -21.02 -26.20 7.27
N PHE A 3 -20.87 -25.02 7.87
CA PHE A 3 -19.80 -24.06 7.59
C PHE A 3 -18.43 -24.71 7.85
N GLY A 4 -17.55 -24.75 6.84
CA GLY A 4 -16.30 -25.51 6.90
C GLY A 4 -15.16 -24.97 6.04
N TYR A 5 -14.34 -24.10 6.66
CA TYR A 5 -12.87 -23.98 6.62
C TYR A 5 -12.04 -23.94 5.31
N LYS A 6 -12.60 -24.10 4.10
CA LYS A 6 -11.83 -24.14 2.84
C LYS A 6 -12.46 -23.26 1.75
N LYS A 7 -11.74 -22.21 1.31
CA LYS A 7 -12.01 -21.55 0.02
C LYS A 7 -11.29 -22.31 -1.09
N TYR A 8 -12.06 -23.01 -1.92
CA TYR A 8 -11.55 -23.72 -3.09
C TYR A 8 -11.43 -22.75 -4.26
N ASN A 9 -10.21 -22.54 -4.78
CA ASN A 9 -10.03 -21.76 -6.00
C ASN A 9 -10.21 -22.69 -7.21
N SER A 10 -11.39 -22.62 -7.84
CA SER A 10 -11.77 -23.40 -9.02
C SER A 10 -10.77 -23.24 -10.17
N TYR A 11 -10.27 -22.03 -10.41
CA TYR A 11 -9.37 -21.72 -11.52
C TYR A 11 -7.96 -22.31 -11.37
N ARG A 12 -7.46 -22.50 -10.14
CA ARG A 12 -6.09 -23.01 -9.87
C ARG A 12 -6.04 -24.44 -9.33
N LYS A 13 -7.19 -25.11 -9.13
CA LYS A 13 -7.32 -26.46 -8.53
C LYS A 13 -6.50 -26.65 -7.24
N ARG A 14 -6.44 -25.63 -6.37
CA ARG A 14 -5.78 -25.72 -5.05
C ARG A 14 -6.73 -25.25 -3.94
N SER A 15 -6.73 -25.99 -2.83
CA SER A 15 -7.35 -25.53 -1.58
C SER A 15 -6.32 -24.75 -0.77
N TYR A 16 -6.60 -23.49 -0.45
CA TYR A 16 -5.79 -22.74 0.50
C TYR A 16 -6.21 -23.13 1.91
N THR A 17 -5.38 -23.94 2.57
CA THR A 17 -5.51 -24.19 4.01
C THR A 17 -4.25 -23.73 4.71
N TYR A 18 -4.35 -22.61 5.42
CA TYR A 18 -3.39 -22.33 6.49
C TYR A 18 -3.63 -23.31 7.64
N SER A 19 -2.54 -23.82 8.24
CA SER A 19 -2.64 -24.59 9.48
C SER A 19 -3.32 -23.75 10.56
N LYS A 20 -3.93 -24.40 11.55
CA LYS A 20 -4.54 -23.69 12.69
C LYS A 20 -3.53 -22.77 13.39
N THR A 21 -2.28 -23.23 13.53
CA THR A 21 -1.16 -22.46 14.10
C THR A 21 -0.88 -21.19 13.32
N LYS A 22 -0.65 -21.28 12.00
CA LYS A 22 -0.38 -20.11 11.17
C LYS A 22 -1.52 -19.10 11.11
N ARG A 23 -2.77 -19.55 11.24
CA ARG A 23 -3.92 -18.63 11.33
C ARG A 23 -3.94 -17.85 12.63
N ARG A 24 -3.54 -18.48 13.73
CA ARG A 24 -3.43 -17.84 15.03
C ARG A 24 -2.28 -16.83 15.04
N GLU A 25 -1.10 -17.23 14.58
CA GLU A 25 0.07 -16.34 14.42
C GLU A 25 -0.28 -15.11 13.57
N TYR A 26 -0.96 -15.30 12.44
CA TYR A 26 -1.38 -14.19 11.60
C TYR A 26 -2.41 -13.26 12.26
N ALA A 27 -3.31 -13.80 13.09
CA ALA A 27 -4.27 -13.00 13.83
C ALA A 27 -3.58 -12.17 14.92
N GLU A 28 -2.64 -12.77 15.65
CA GLU A 28 -1.80 -12.09 16.66
C GLU A 28 -0.99 -10.96 16.01
N GLN A 29 -0.37 -11.20 14.85
CA GLN A 29 0.34 -10.17 14.09
C GLN A 29 -0.57 -9.02 13.60
N MET A 30 -1.84 -9.32 13.30
CA MET A 30 -2.81 -8.30 12.87
C MET A 30 -3.31 -7.43 14.03
N GLU A 31 -3.46 -8.02 15.21
CA GLU A 31 -3.80 -7.32 16.45
C GLU A 31 -2.63 -6.42 16.88
N GLU A 32 -1.39 -6.94 16.83
CA GLU A 32 -0.19 -6.15 17.09
C GLU A 32 -0.06 -4.98 16.10
N LEU A 33 -0.34 -5.20 14.81
CA LEU A 33 -0.35 -4.14 13.82
C LEU A 33 -1.37 -3.06 14.15
N GLU A 34 -2.61 -3.43 14.50
CA GLU A 34 -3.66 -2.48 14.86
C GLU A 34 -3.27 -1.62 16.07
N ASN A 35 -2.76 -2.25 17.14
CA ASN A 35 -2.28 -1.54 18.33
C ASN A 35 -1.15 -0.55 17.99
N ASN A 36 -0.20 -0.96 17.14
CA ASN A 36 0.86 -0.05 16.69
C ASN A 36 0.31 1.13 15.86
N PHE A 37 -0.75 0.93 15.08
CA PHE A 37 -1.37 2.00 14.30
C PHE A 37 -2.14 3.00 15.16
N ASP A 38 -2.72 2.57 16.29
CA ASP A 38 -3.37 3.47 17.25
C ASP A 38 -2.37 4.46 17.87
N GLU A 39 -1.10 4.08 18.00
CA GLU A 39 -0.02 4.95 18.48
C GLU A 39 0.57 5.84 17.37
N LEU A 40 0.41 5.46 16.10
CA LEU A 40 0.97 6.18 14.95
C LEU A 40 0.14 7.41 14.58
N LYS A 41 0.47 8.55 15.19
CA LYS A 41 -0.20 9.82 14.94
C LYS A 41 -0.26 10.19 13.44
N GLY A 42 -1.49 10.41 12.96
CA GLY A 42 -1.78 10.85 11.59
C GLY A 42 -1.78 9.74 10.54
N TRP A 43 -1.64 8.48 10.96
CA TRP A 43 -1.91 7.32 10.11
C TRP A 43 -3.32 6.80 10.37
N GLU A 44 -3.97 6.36 9.31
CA GLU A 44 -5.29 5.73 9.35
C GLU A 44 -5.23 4.38 8.66
N LEU A 45 -5.72 3.34 9.33
CA LEU A 45 -5.82 2.01 8.76
C LEU A 45 -7.20 1.82 8.11
N SER A 46 -7.25 1.18 6.93
CA SER A 46 -8.53 0.81 6.33
C SER A 46 -9.29 -0.19 7.22
N SER A 47 -10.62 -0.20 7.14
CA SER A 47 -11.44 -1.18 7.87
C SER A 47 -11.09 -2.64 7.54
N MET A 48 -10.67 -2.90 6.29
CA MET A 48 -10.19 -4.22 5.84
C MET A 48 -8.71 -4.48 6.19
N LYS A 49 -8.04 -3.51 6.82
CA LYS A 49 -6.63 -3.55 7.22
C LYS A 49 -5.70 -3.91 6.06
N ASP A 50 -6.09 -3.53 4.84
CA ASP A 50 -5.41 -3.87 3.60
C ASP A 50 -4.69 -2.68 2.96
N SER A 51 -4.96 -1.50 3.51
CA SER A 51 -4.30 -0.26 3.19
C SER A 51 -4.15 0.60 4.44
N ALA A 52 -3.10 1.42 4.47
CA ALA A 52 -2.92 2.46 5.47
C ALA A 52 -2.67 3.79 4.77
N TYR A 53 -3.18 4.88 5.33
CA TYR A 53 -3.18 6.20 4.72
C TYR A 53 -2.55 7.22 5.67
N LYS A 54 -1.87 8.20 5.09
CA LYS A 54 -1.44 9.41 5.79
C LYS A 54 -1.62 10.60 4.88
N GLN A 55 -2.32 11.62 5.38
CA GLN A 55 -2.50 12.87 4.67
C GLN A 55 -1.29 13.79 4.91
N THR A 56 -0.81 14.41 3.84
CA THR A 56 0.17 15.51 3.91
C THR A 56 -0.44 16.76 3.27
N ALA A 57 0.28 17.89 3.31
CA ALA A 57 -0.19 19.11 2.68
C ALA A 57 -0.28 19.01 1.14
N ASN A 58 0.58 18.19 0.51
CA ASN A 58 0.78 18.20 -0.94
C ASN A 58 0.30 16.90 -1.62
N TYR A 59 0.26 15.79 -0.88
CA TYR A 59 -0.08 14.46 -1.41
C TYR A 59 -0.64 13.54 -0.31
N THR A 60 -1.33 12.49 -0.71
CA THR A 60 -1.75 11.41 0.18
C THR A 60 -0.79 10.24 0.04
N ILE A 61 -0.29 9.74 1.18
CA ILE A 61 0.52 8.53 1.22
C ILE A 61 -0.42 7.34 1.45
N ARG A 62 -0.26 6.28 0.66
CA ARG A 62 -0.94 5.00 0.85
C ARG A 62 0.06 3.85 0.89
N LEU A 63 0.02 3.05 1.94
CA LEU A 63 0.67 1.74 2.00
C LEU A 63 -0.36 0.69 1.59
N SER A 64 -0.09 -0.09 0.55
CA SER A 64 -0.97 -1.19 0.18
C SER A 64 -0.24 -2.23 -0.67
N ASN A 65 -0.77 -3.45 -0.72
CA ASN A 65 -0.24 -4.44 -1.68
C ASN A 65 -0.81 -4.23 -3.10
N HIS A 66 -1.73 -3.28 -3.26
CA HIS A 66 -2.36 -2.96 -4.53
C HIS A 66 -1.57 -1.86 -5.24
N SER A 67 -1.49 -1.99 -6.57
CA SER A 67 -0.95 -0.91 -7.38
C SER A 67 -1.97 0.24 -7.47
N ALA A 68 -1.48 1.47 -7.59
CA ALA A 68 -2.34 2.66 -7.74
C ALA A 68 -3.00 2.80 -9.13
N ASP A 69 -2.69 1.89 -10.07
CA ASP A 69 -3.30 1.84 -11.40
C ASP A 69 -4.62 1.05 -11.44
N ASN A 70 -5.05 0.47 -10.32
CA ASN A 70 -6.28 -0.31 -10.26
C ASN A 70 -7.51 0.60 -10.34
N SER A 71 -8.34 0.36 -11.36
CA SER A 71 -9.55 1.14 -11.71
C SER A 71 -10.60 1.29 -10.60
N TYR A 72 -10.43 0.60 -9.47
CA TYR A 72 -11.29 0.70 -8.27
C TYR A 72 -11.12 2.01 -7.49
N HIS A 73 -10.00 2.71 -7.70
CA HIS A 73 -9.79 4.04 -7.18
C HIS A 73 -9.49 4.93 -8.38
N ASP A 74 -10.53 5.51 -8.97
CA ASP A 74 -10.38 6.48 -10.06
C ASP A 74 -9.93 7.82 -9.45
N ILE A 75 -8.69 7.84 -8.91
CA ILE A 75 -8.05 9.01 -8.31
C ILE A 75 -7.49 9.94 -9.39
N TYR A 76 -7.81 9.68 -10.66
CA TYR A 76 -7.40 10.48 -11.80
C TYR A 76 -7.88 11.95 -11.70
N ASN A 77 -8.83 12.25 -10.81
CA ASN A 77 -9.40 13.58 -10.58
C ASN A 77 -9.31 14.06 -9.11
N GLY A 78 -8.43 13.50 -8.29
CA GLY A 78 -8.16 14.09 -6.98
C GLY A 78 -7.25 15.32 -7.13
N ASP A 79 -7.59 16.43 -6.48
CA ASP A 79 -6.70 17.61 -6.38
C ASP A 79 -5.35 17.28 -5.73
N ILE A 80 -5.30 16.16 -5.00
CA ILE A 80 -4.16 15.71 -4.20
C ILE A 80 -3.55 14.45 -4.83
N LEU A 81 -2.25 14.50 -5.11
CA LEU A 81 -1.48 13.39 -5.70
C LEU A 81 -1.48 12.17 -4.76
N LEU A 82 -1.66 10.96 -5.31
CA LEU A 82 -1.45 9.72 -4.55
C LEU A 82 0.01 9.22 -4.67
N LEU A 83 0.69 9.08 -3.53
CA LEU A 83 1.93 8.33 -3.37
C LEU A 83 1.61 6.94 -2.80
N ASN A 84 1.64 5.91 -3.65
CA ASN A 84 1.38 4.53 -3.24
C ASN A 84 2.69 3.76 -3.03
N ILE A 85 2.93 3.31 -1.80
CA ILE A 85 4.07 2.49 -1.44
C ILE A 85 3.62 1.04 -1.34
N LYS A 86 4.16 0.19 -2.22
CA LYS A 86 3.76 -1.22 -2.24
C LYS A 86 4.38 -1.95 -1.06
N ALA A 87 3.52 -2.44 -0.17
CA ALA A 87 3.93 -3.17 1.02
C ALA A 87 2.92 -4.27 1.35
N SER A 88 3.40 -5.36 1.96
CA SER A 88 2.50 -6.33 2.58
C SER A 88 1.94 -5.73 3.87
N LYS A 89 0.75 -6.17 4.30
CA LYS A 89 0.11 -5.67 5.52
C LYS A 89 1.06 -5.71 6.72
N LEU A 90 1.73 -6.85 6.91
CA LEU A 90 2.68 -7.07 8.02
C LEU A 90 3.93 -6.20 7.94
N ASP A 91 4.27 -5.67 6.77
CA ASP A 91 5.43 -4.82 6.57
C ASP A 91 5.12 -3.32 6.72
N PHE A 92 3.87 -2.93 6.94
CA PHE A 92 3.49 -1.51 6.98
C PHE A 92 4.32 -0.72 7.99
N ILE A 93 4.43 -1.20 9.23
CA ILE A 93 5.21 -0.55 10.29
C ILE A 93 6.69 -0.42 9.91
N ASN A 94 7.28 -1.49 9.37
CA ASN A 94 8.67 -1.48 8.92
C ASN A 94 8.90 -0.44 7.81
N VAL A 95 7.97 -0.33 6.86
CA VAL A 95 8.05 0.67 5.79
C VAL A 95 7.92 2.09 6.35
N ILE A 96 7.00 2.32 7.28
CA ILE A 96 6.82 3.63 7.94
C ILE A 96 8.10 4.06 8.65
N ASN A 97 8.73 3.16 9.40
CA ASN A 97 9.88 3.49 10.23
C ASN A 97 11.19 3.61 9.43
N ASN A 98 11.39 2.76 8.41
CA ASN A 98 12.71 2.60 7.79
C ASN A 98 12.80 3.06 6.33
N LYS A 99 11.68 3.22 5.61
CA LYS A 99 11.70 3.53 4.17
C LYS A 99 10.98 4.82 3.82
N LEU A 100 10.02 5.23 4.65
CA LEU A 100 9.16 6.37 4.34
C LEU A 100 9.96 7.66 4.14
N SER A 101 10.92 7.93 5.02
CA SER A 101 11.77 9.12 4.95
C SER A 101 12.51 9.24 3.63
N ASP A 102 13.08 8.14 3.14
CA ASP A 102 13.87 8.14 1.91
C ASP A 102 12.99 8.38 0.69
N VAL A 103 11.78 7.83 0.71
CA VAL A 103 10.77 8.06 -0.33
C VAL A 103 10.34 9.52 -0.32
N THR A 104 9.91 10.06 0.82
CA THR A 104 9.41 11.44 0.91
C THR A 104 10.49 12.44 0.55
N ASN A 105 11.75 12.22 0.96
CA ASN A 105 12.89 13.06 0.60
C ASN A 105 13.13 13.20 -0.91
N ILE A 106 12.80 12.16 -1.70
CA ILE A 106 12.87 12.21 -3.16
C ILE A 106 11.61 12.89 -3.72
N VAL A 107 10.43 12.46 -3.26
CA VAL A 107 9.14 12.96 -3.77
C VAL A 107 8.97 14.46 -3.52
N ASP A 108 9.41 14.97 -2.37
CA ASP A 108 9.30 16.38 -2.00
C ASP A 108 10.17 17.31 -2.88
N LYS A 109 11.14 16.76 -3.62
CA LYS A 109 11.97 17.51 -4.58
C LYS A 109 11.40 17.53 -6.00
N LEU A 110 10.37 16.71 -6.27
CA LEU A 110 9.75 16.60 -7.58
C LEU A 110 8.65 17.64 -7.75
N ASP A 111 8.47 18.10 -8.99
CA ASP A 111 7.28 18.88 -9.34
C ASP A 111 6.07 17.95 -9.49
N LEU A 112 5.31 17.83 -8.41
CA LEU A 112 4.18 16.92 -8.28
C LEU A 112 3.07 17.18 -9.29
N SER A 113 2.99 18.39 -9.84
CA SER A 113 1.94 18.79 -10.78
C SER A 113 2.00 18.04 -12.12
N ASN A 114 3.18 17.52 -12.49
CA ASN A 114 3.41 16.76 -13.72
C ASN A 114 2.92 15.30 -13.63
N TYR A 115 2.72 14.79 -12.41
CA TYR A 115 2.42 13.39 -12.18
C TYR A 115 0.94 13.18 -11.84
N ARG A 116 0.43 12.04 -12.28
CA ARG A 116 -0.91 11.57 -11.97
C ARG A 116 -0.95 10.81 -10.65
N PHE A 117 0.08 9.99 -10.43
CA PHE A 117 0.31 9.23 -9.21
C PHE A 117 1.74 8.71 -9.22
N ILE A 118 2.22 8.34 -8.04
CA ILE A 118 3.55 7.77 -7.84
C ILE A 118 3.39 6.38 -7.21
N ASN A 119 4.12 5.40 -7.73
CA ASN A 119 4.18 4.06 -7.17
C ASN A 119 5.61 3.75 -6.70
N VAL A 120 5.75 3.27 -5.47
CA VAL A 120 7.03 2.76 -4.96
C VAL A 120 6.98 1.23 -4.90
N LEU A 121 7.91 0.57 -5.58
CA LEU A 121 8.03 -0.87 -5.66
C LEU A 121 9.49 -1.29 -5.54
N ASN A 122 9.83 -2.14 -4.56
CA ASN A 122 11.15 -2.76 -4.43
C ASN A 122 12.33 -1.77 -4.54
N GLY A 123 12.26 -0.63 -3.85
CA GLY A 123 13.32 0.39 -3.91
C GLY A 123 13.31 1.24 -5.21
N ARG A 124 12.27 1.14 -6.03
CA ARG A 124 12.09 1.93 -7.25
C ARG A 124 10.86 2.83 -7.10
N ILE A 125 11.01 4.09 -7.46
CA ILE A 125 9.93 5.08 -7.47
C ILE A 125 9.55 5.32 -8.93
N ASP A 126 8.34 4.89 -9.30
CA ASP A 126 7.74 5.05 -10.62
C ASP A 126 6.75 6.23 -10.58
N CYS A 127 7.12 7.36 -11.18
CA CYS A 127 6.29 8.55 -11.26
C CYS A 127 5.56 8.61 -12.60
N TYR A 128 4.25 8.38 -12.61
CA TYR A 128 3.47 8.30 -13.85
C TYR A 128 2.99 9.69 -14.26
N LEU A 129 3.29 10.10 -15.50
CA LEU A 129 2.95 11.43 -16.00
C LEU A 129 1.46 11.58 -16.26
N LYS A 130 0.95 12.81 -16.11
CA LYS A 130 -0.39 13.19 -16.59
C LYS A 130 -0.49 13.04 -18.11
N ASP A 131 -1.71 12.86 -18.61
CA ASP A 131 -2.04 12.71 -20.04
C ASP A 131 -1.45 11.48 -20.76
N TYR A 132 -0.62 10.68 -20.10
CA TYR A 132 -0.04 9.46 -20.64
C TYR A 132 -0.56 8.22 -19.90
N LYS A 133 -0.80 7.14 -20.66
CA LYS A 133 -1.22 5.86 -20.07
C LYS A 133 -0.08 5.16 -19.34
N THR A 134 1.12 5.17 -19.92
CA THR A 134 2.25 4.32 -19.48
C THR A 134 3.57 5.08 -19.30
N LYS A 135 3.64 6.34 -19.75
CA LYS A 135 4.87 7.14 -19.65
C LYS A 135 5.14 7.48 -18.19
N LYS A 136 6.36 7.21 -17.74
CA LYS A 136 6.78 7.41 -16.36
C LYS A 136 8.25 7.75 -16.26
N GLU A 137 8.58 8.48 -15.21
CA GLU A 137 9.95 8.71 -14.76
C GLU A 137 10.26 7.72 -13.63
N VAL A 138 11.52 7.31 -13.54
CA VAL A 138 11.94 6.25 -12.63
C VAL A 138 13.13 6.71 -11.81
N PHE A 139 12.97 6.68 -10.49
CA PHE A 139 14.03 6.98 -9.53
C PHE A 139 14.35 5.71 -8.73
N LYS A 140 15.60 5.62 -8.24
CA LYS A 140 16.05 4.53 -7.37
C LYS A 140 16.24 5.06 -5.96
N LEU A 141 15.76 4.29 -4.99
CA LEU A 141 16.12 4.44 -3.58
C LEU A 141 17.47 3.75 -3.39
N ASN A 142 18.42 4.46 -2.77
CA ASN A 142 19.73 3.93 -2.43
C ASN A 142 19.68 3.09 -1.17
#